data_AF-A0A1T4QSA0-F1
#
_entry.id   AF-A0A1T4QSA0-F1
#
_cell.length_a   1.000
_cell.length_b   1.000
_cell.length_c   1.000
_cell.angle_alpha   90.00
_cell.angle_beta   90.00
_cell.angle_gamma   90.00
#
_symmetry.space_group_name_H-M   'P 1'
#
loop_
_entity.id
_entity.type
_entity.pdbx_description
1 polymer ?
#
loop_
_entity_poly.entity_id
_entity_poly.type
_entity_poly.pdbx_seq_one_letter_code
_entity_poly.pdbx_strand_id
1 'polypeptide(L)'
;MEKMGKSRRANSVLFGFDFQVNAAIVLMLENMKEMDSLRLESDLEDIEIFLSNGKSILAQAKAVEKSGSDFTNVRANLKKALESLSEGAHKGNVEKLILITNSPNPLNDENSRSVFYGEAHRSYSSLPDSAKKIIDDYLSKITNPLNKDDFLIQVLPFETDDENERYKVVYQKVNEFVNPILNGRGKELLNIWFESIFDNGSKKDSSIVLSKKAIVWPLIVLATDVQKSISKIVEVFELDDGQVNDVIRKYKDLIDYSCERYEFTTKVLSDFIDFKRNNHETTVCRDFANNYCAQYLRVLNLEDNEENNILTKIILYLIVVNRYDVDRIKKGANL
;
A
#
# COMPACT_ATOMS: atom_id res chain seq x y z
N MET A 1 0.15 44.16 -24.30
CA MET A 1 0.40 42.75 -24.69
C MET A 1 1.75 42.35 -24.12
N GLU A 2 1.76 41.86 -22.90
CA GLU A 2 2.93 41.24 -22.28
C GLU A 2 2.71 39.73 -22.30
N LYS A 3 3.55 39.02 -23.04
CA LYS A 3 3.64 37.56 -22.95
C LYS A 3 4.18 37.25 -21.55
N MET A 4 3.28 36.94 -20.62
CA MET A 4 3.64 36.30 -19.35
C MET A 4 4.37 35.00 -19.68
N GLY A 5 5.70 35.02 -19.52
CA GLY A 5 6.52 33.84 -19.69
C GLY A 5 6.03 32.74 -18.76
N LYS A 6 5.77 31.54 -19.32
CA LYS A 6 5.57 30.33 -18.51
C LYS A 6 6.79 30.17 -17.61
N SER A 7 6.64 30.52 -16.34
CA SER A 7 7.55 30.12 -15.27
C SER A 7 7.55 28.60 -15.21
N ARG A 8 8.48 27.95 -15.95
CA ARG A 8 8.79 26.51 -15.85
C ARG A 8 9.51 26.25 -14.53
N ARG A 9 8.82 26.40 -13.40
CA ARG A 9 9.31 25.84 -12.13
C ARG A 9 9.06 24.33 -12.19
N ALA A 10 10.02 23.54 -11.69
CA ALA A 10 9.90 22.09 -11.63
C ALA A 10 8.74 21.61 -10.72
N ASN A 11 8.12 22.53 -9.98
CA ASN A 11 6.99 22.28 -9.07
C ASN A 11 5.84 21.51 -9.75
N SER A 12 5.50 21.83 -11.00
CA SER A 12 4.42 21.14 -11.72
C SER A 12 4.74 19.68 -12.01
N VAL A 13 6.01 19.39 -12.28
CA VAL A 13 6.52 18.03 -12.52
C VAL A 13 6.57 17.26 -11.22
N LEU A 14 7.09 17.87 -10.14
CA LEU A 14 7.13 17.27 -8.81
C LEU A 14 5.73 16.95 -8.29
N PHE A 15 4.77 17.86 -8.47
CA PHE A 15 3.36 17.63 -8.12
C PHE A 15 2.74 16.48 -8.92
N GLY A 16 3.05 16.39 -10.21
CA GLY A 16 2.61 15.28 -11.06
C GLY A 16 3.11 13.92 -10.57
N PHE A 17 4.38 13.82 -10.20
CA PHE A 17 4.96 12.58 -9.66
C PHE A 17 4.40 12.24 -8.28
N ASP A 18 4.28 13.23 -7.39
CA ASP A 18 3.66 13.07 -6.08
C ASP A 18 2.23 12.50 -6.21
N PHE A 19 1.42 13.08 -7.11
CA PHE A 19 0.09 12.55 -7.42
C PHE A 19 0.14 11.13 -7.99
N GLN A 20 1.06 10.83 -8.91
CA GLN A 20 1.18 9.52 -9.56
C GLN A 20 1.52 8.41 -8.55
N VAL A 21 2.46 8.65 -7.62
CA VAL A 21 2.80 7.69 -6.56
C VAL A 21 1.59 7.44 -5.65
N ASN A 22 0.89 8.50 -5.25
CA ASN A 22 -0.29 8.37 -4.40
C ASN A 22 -1.47 7.69 -5.11
N ALA A 23 -1.65 7.94 -6.41
CA ALA A 23 -2.59 7.22 -7.25
C ALA A 23 -2.25 5.73 -7.32
N ALA A 24 -0.97 5.38 -7.47
CA ALA A 24 -0.50 4.00 -7.46
C ALA A 24 -0.79 3.30 -6.12
N ILE A 25 -0.63 3.99 -4.99
CA ILE A 25 -0.99 3.47 -3.66
C ILE A 25 -2.48 3.18 -3.56
N VAL A 26 -3.35 4.10 -4.00
CA VAL A 26 -4.80 3.89 -3.96
C VAL A 26 -5.20 2.70 -4.83
N LEU A 27 -4.69 2.62 -6.06
CA LEU A 27 -4.96 1.50 -6.98
C LEU A 27 -4.43 0.17 -6.43
N MET A 28 -3.24 0.17 -5.82
CA MET A 28 -2.68 -1.01 -5.14
C MET A 28 -3.60 -1.51 -4.03
N LEU A 29 -4.11 -0.60 -3.18
CA LEU A 29 -5.01 -0.96 -2.09
C LEU A 29 -6.35 -1.53 -2.58
N GLU A 30 -6.92 -0.91 -3.62
CA GLU A 30 -8.18 -1.36 -4.25
C GLU A 30 -8.06 -2.76 -4.87
N ASN A 31 -6.86 -3.16 -5.29
CA ASN A 31 -6.61 -4.43 -5.99
C ASN A 31 -5.75 -5.40 -5.18
N MET A 32 -5.55 -5.17 -3.88
CA MET A 32 -4.60 -5.93 -3.03
C MET A 32 -4.82 -7.46 -3.07
N LYS A 33 -6.07 -7.91 -3.18
CA LYS A 33 -6.39 -9.35 -3.21
C LYS A 33 -5.98 -10.04 -4.50
N GLU A 34 -6.04 -9.32 -5.62
CA GLU A 34 -5.93 -9.85 -6.98
C GLU A 34 -4.61 -9.47 -7.64
N MET A 35 -3.90 -8.46 -7.15
CA MET A 35 -2.59 -8.09 -7.67
C MET A 35 -1.53 -9.14 -7.32
N ASP A 36 -0.46 -9.24 -8.09
CA ASP A 36 0.78 -9.96 -7.76
C ASP A 36 1.94 -8.98 -7.55
N SER A 37 1.97 -7.92 -8.36
CA SER A 37 2.99 -6.87 -8.31
C SER A 37 2.50 -5.56 -8.92
N LEU A 38 3.25 -4.50 -8.68
CA LEU A 38 3.02 -3.16 -9.22
C LEU A 38 4.29 -2.64 -9.88
N ARG A 39 4.13 -1.88 -10.97
CA ARG A 39 5.19 -1.09 -11.61
C ARG A 39 4.72 0.34 -11.79
N LEU A 40 5.45 1.28 -11.19
CA LEU A 40 5.36 2.70 -11.54
C LEU A 40 6.28 2.96 -12.74
N GLU A 41 5.85 3.76 -13.71
CA GLU A 41 6.60 4.01 -14.96
C GLU A 41 6.96 2.69 -15.66
N SER A 42 5.92 1.98 -16.12
CA SER A 42 6.05 0.76 -16.92
C SER A 42 6.29 1.07 -18.41
N ASP A 43 6.55 0.05 -19.22
CA ASP A 43 6.64 0.21 -20.68
C ASP A 43 5.26 0.48 -21.33
N LEU A 44 4.16 0.24 -20.59
CA LEU A 44 2.80 0.35 -21.11
C LEU A 44 2.10 1.63 -20.65
N GLU A 45 2.19 1.99 -19.37
CA GLU A 45 1.61 3.21 -18.80
C GLU A 45 2.31 3.71 -17.52
N ASP A 46 1.91 4.91 -17.08
CA ASP A 46 2.32 5.57 -15.82
C ASP A 46 2.27 4.60 -14.61
N ILE A 47 1.22 3.77 -14.51
CA ILE A 47 1.05 2.76 -13.47
C ILE A 47 0.53 1.46 -14.10
N GLU A 48 1.20 0.34 -13.79
CA GLU A 48 0.75 -1.01 -14.15
C GLU A 48 0.63 -1.89 -12.91
N ILE A 49 -0.53 -2.53 -12.73
CA ILE A 49 -0.75 -3.56 -11.70
C ILE A 49 -0.89 -4.90 -12.42
N PHE A 50 0.00 -5.84 -12.10
CA PHE A 50 -0.07 -7.20 -12.60
C PHE A 50 -1.00 -8.01 -11.71
N LEU A 51 -1.95 -8.74 -12.30
CA LEU A 51 -2.96 -9.52 -11.59
C LEU A 51 -2.63 -11.01 -11.60
N SER A 52 -3.10 -11.74 -10.59
CA SER A 52 -2.91 -13.19 -10.45
C SER A 52 -3.55 -14.01 -11.57
N ASN A 53 -4.46 -13.42 -12.36
CA ASN A 53 -5.05 -14.05 -13.54
C ASN A 53 -4.19 -13.90 -14.82
N GLY A 54 -3.00 -13.31 -14.71
CA GLY A 54 -2.07 -13.06 -15.83
C GLY A 54 -2.44 -11.87 -16.71
N LYS A 55 -3.43 -11.06 -16.30
CA LYS A 55 -3.74 -9.77 -16.93
C LYS A 55 -3.13 -8.61 -16.15
N SER A 56 -3.23 -7.40 -16.69
CA SER A 56 -2.86 -6.18 -15.98
C SER A 56 -3.97 -5.13 -15.94
N ILE A 57 -3.85 -4.21 -14.98
CA ILE A 57 -4.58 -2.94 -14.94
C ILE A 57 -3.59 -1.86 -15.33
N LEU A 58 -3.92 -1.09 -16.36
CA LEU A 58 -3.12 0.07 -16.76
C LEU A 58 -3.82 1.35 -16.32
N ALA A 59 -3.08 2.27 -15.72
CA ALA A 59 -3.61 3.55 -15.31
C ALA A 59 -2.71 4.71 -15.76
N GLN A 60 -3.34 5.73 -16.33
CA GLN A 60 -2.72 6.97 -16.72
C GLN A 60 -3.02 8.06 -15.70
N ALA A 61 -1.99 8.60 -15.06
CA ALA A 61 -2.13 9.62 -14.03
C ALA A 61 -2.01 11.02 -14.65
N LYS A 62 -3.01 11.87 -14.40
CA LYS A 62 -3.01 13.26 -14.90
C LYS A 62 -3.45 14.22 -13.81
N ALA A 63 -2.48 14.87 -13.19
CA ALA A 63 -2.69 15.87 -12.15
C ALA A 63 -2.92 17.28 -12.71
N VAL A 64 -3.65 18.10 -11.96
CA VAL A 64 -3.89 19.52 -12.19
C VAL A 64 -3.59 20.27 -10.89
N GLU A 65 -2.58 21.16 -10.88
CA GLU A 65 -2.12 21.84 -9.66
C GLU A 65 -3.24 22.62 -8.93
N LYS A 66 -4.13 23.25 -9.70
CA LYS A 66 -5.29 24.00 -9.20
C LYS A 66 -6.59 23.32 -9.58
N SER A 67 -6.72 22.02 -9.32
CA SER A 67 -7.85 21.18 -9.74
C SER A 67 -9.22 21.76 -9.41
N GLY A 68 -9.38 22.52 -8.33
CA GLY A 68 -10.66 23.13 -7.96
C GLY A 68 -11.11 24.27 -8.88
N SER A 69 -10.21 24.84 -9.68
CA SER A 69 -10.49 26.05 -10.47
C SER A 69 -9.92 26.07 -11.90
N ASP A 70 -8.88 25.31 -12.22
CA ASP A 70 -8.26 25.27 -13.55
C ASP A 70 -8.69 24.02 -14.33
N PHE A 71 -9.57 24.21 -15.30
CA PHE A 71 -10.02 23.14 -16.22
C PHE A 71 -9.48 23.32 -17.64
N THR A 72 -8.53 24.23 -17.84
CA THR A 72 -8.06 24.64 -19.18
C THR A 72 -7.47 23.47 -19.96
N ASN A 73 -6.73 22.58 -19.28
CA ASN A 73 -5.96 21.51 -19.91
C ASN A 73 -6.56 20.11 -19.72
N VAL A 74 -7.69 19.95 -19.02
CA VAL A 74 -8.24 18.61 -18.71
C VAL A 74 -8.62 17.83 -19.97
N ARG A 75 -9.09 18.52 -21.02
CA ARG A 75 -9.35 17.92 -22.34
C ARG A 75 -8.10 17.42 -23.04
N ALA A 76 -7.00 18.16 -22.93
CA ALA A 76 -5.72 17.74 -23.48
C ALA A 76 -5.17 16.54 -22.69
N ASN A 77 -5.36 16.52 -21.37
CA ASN A 77 -4.98 15.40 -20.52
C ASN A 77 -5.81 14.14 -20.82
N LEU A 78 -7.13 14.28 -20.95
CA LEU A 78 -8.03 13.21 -21.39
C LEU A 78 -7.59 12.62 -22.72
N LYS A 79 -7.34 13.48 -23.72
CA LYS A 79 -6.91 13.03 -25.04
C LYS A 79 -5.62 12.19 -24.93
N LYS A 80 -4.61 12.70 -24.24
CA LYS A 80 -3.34 11.99 -24.05
C LYS A 80 -3.53 10.64 -23.36
N ALA A 81 -4.40 10.60 -22.35
CA ALA A 81 -4.68 9.36 -21.64
C ALA A 81 -5.41 8.32 -22.50
N LEU A 82 -6.38 8.75 -23.30
CA LEU A 82 -7.05 7.83 -24.23
C LEU A 82 -6.07 7.30 -25.29
N GLU A 83 -5.14 8.14 -25.78
CA GLU A 83 -4.08 7.72 -26.71
C GLU A 83 -3.16 6.69 -26.06
N SER A 84 -2.55 7.00 -24.90
CA SER A 84 -1.60 6.10 -24.22
C SER A 84 -2.24 4.80 -23.74
N LEU A 85 -3.46 4.86 -23.16
CA LEU A 85 -4.20 3.67 -22.72
C LEU A 85 -4.60 2.79 -23.91
N SER A 86 -4.96 3.38 -25.05
CA SER A 86 -5.22 2.61 -26.27
C SER A 86 -3.96 1.90 -26.75
N GLU A 87 -2.80 2.56 -26.74
CA GLU A 87 -1.54 1.91 -27.10
C GLU A 87 -1.18 0.77 -26.13
N GLY A 88 -1.30 0.99 -24.83
CA GLY A 88 -1.04 0.00 -23.80
C GLY A 88 -1.95 -1.23 -23.91
N ALA A 89 -3.25 -1.02 -24.15
CA ALA A 89 -4.24 -2.08 -24.32
C ALA A 89 -3.94 -3.04 -25.48
N HIS A 90 -3.27 -2.56 -26.55
CA HIS A 90 -2.93 -3.40 -27.70
C HIS A 90 -1.59 -4.13 -27.55
N LYS A 91 -0.74 -3.68 -26.63
CA LYS A 91 0.57 -4.27 -26.35
C LYS A 91 0.53 -5.28 -25.20
N GLY A 92 -0.40 -5.12 -24.26
CA GLY A 92 -0.54 -5.94 -23.06
C GLY A 92 -1.81 -6.80 -23.04
N ASN A 93 -1.85 -7.76 -22.12
CA ASN A 93 -3.05 -8.52 -21.78
C ASN A 93 -3.81 -7.77 -20.67
N VAL A 94 -4.66 -6.82 -21.05
CA VAL A 94 -5.22 -5.85 -20.11
C VAL A 94 -6.66 -6.21 -19.72
N GLU A 95 -6.97 -6.07 -18.43
CA GLU A 95 -8.33 -6.22 -17.90
C GLU A 95 -9.07 -4.89 -17.72
N LYS A 96 -8.33 -3.83 -17.40
CA LYS A 96 -8.92 -2.55 -17.00
C LYS A 96 -7.98 -1.39 -17.35
N LEU A 97 -8.56 -0.31 -17.84
CA LEU A 97 -7.89 0.90 -18.29
C LEU A 97 -8.43 2.09 -17.49
N ILE A 98 -7.55 2.83 -16.84
CA ILE A 98 -7.94 3.87 -15.88
C ILE A 98 -7.34 5.21 -16.26
N LEU A 99 -8.16 6.24 -16.46
CA LEU A 99 -7.71 7.62 -16.30
C LEU A 99 -7.88 8.01 -14.84
N ILE A 100 -6.78 8.22 -14.11
CA ILE A 100 -6.81 8.73 -12.74
C ILE A 100 -6.37 10.19 -12.71
N THR A 101 -7.18 11.05 -12.10
CA THR A 101 -6.96 12.50 -12.06
C THR A 101 -7.47 13.11 -10.76
N ASN A 102 -6.96 14.27 -10.38
CA ASN A 102 -7.47 15.04 -9.25
C ASN A 102 -8.52 16.09 -9.65
N SER A 103 -8.81 16.25 -10.94
CA SER A 103 -9.78 17.23 -11.41
C SER A 103 -11.22 16.76 -11.13
N PRO A 104 -12.06 17.56 -10.43
CA PRO A 104 -13.49 17.29 -10.25
C PRO A 104 -14.31 17.55 -11.52
N ASN A 105 -13.69 18.04 -12.61
CA ASN A 105 -14.32 18.18 -13.91
C ASN A 105 -13.37 17.65 -15.00
N PRO A 106 -13.09 16.33 -15.01
CA PRO A 106 -12.05 15.74 -15.85
C PRO A 106 -12.40 15.83 -17.35
N LEU A 107 -13.67 16.05 -17.65
CA LEU A 107 -14.19 16.20 -18.99
C LEU A 107 -14.52 17.67 -19.31
N ASN A 108 -14.19 18.68 -18.49
CA ASN A 108 -14.62 20.08 -18.74
C ASN A 108 -16.06 20.19 -19.28
N ASP A 109 -16.99 19.47 -18.66
CA ASP A 109 -18.39 19.34 -19.08
C ASP A 109 -19.28 19.50 -17.86
N GLU A 110 -19.97 20.64 -17.78
CA GLU A 110 -20.80 20.98 -16.62
C GLU A 110 -21.93 19.97 -16.39
N ASN A 111 -22.41 19.29 -17.44
CA ASN A 111 -23.47 18.28 -17.32
C ASN A 111 -23.01 17.00 -16.61
N SER A 112 -21.72 16.67 -16.68
CA SER A 112 -21.15 15.47 -16.04
C SER A 112 -20.32 15.79 -14.79
N ARG A 113 -20.01 17.06 -14.53
CA ARG A 113 -19.21 17.49 -13.38
C ARG A 113 -19.67 16.89 -12.05
N SER A 114 -20.98 16.85 -11.79
CA SER A 114 -21.52 16.34 -10.53
C SER A 114 -21.22 14.87 -10.28
N VAL A 115 -21.07 14.04 -11.33
CA VAL A 115 -20.80 12.60 -11.16
C VAL A 115 -19.36 12.34 -10.70
N PHE A 116 -18.50 13.35 -10.79
CA PHE A 116 -17.08 13.32 -10.43
C PHE A 116 -16.76 14.10 -9.14
N TYR A 117 -17.78 14.45 -8.35
CA TYR A 117 -17.57 15.17 -7.10
C TYR A 117 -16.92 14.28 -6.04
N GLY A 118 -15.82 14.77 -5.45
CA GLY A 118 -15.07 14.03 -4.43
C GLY A 118 -14.29 12.85 -5.00
N GLU A 119 -14.17 11.79 -4.21
CA GLU A 119 -13.63 10.51 -4.69
C GLU A 119 -14.68 9.82 -5.57
N ALA A 120 -14.32 9.41 -6.79
CA ALA A 120 -15.26 8.82 -7.73
C ALA A 120 -14.62 7.76 -8.63
N HIS A 121 -15.40 6.71 -8.93
CA HIS A 121 -15.08 5.69 -9.94
C HIS A 121 -16.23 5.62 -10.94
N ARG A 122 -15.97 5.93 -12.21
CA ARG A 122 -16.99 5.92 -13.27
C ARG A 122 -16.53 5.08 -14.44
N SER A 123 -17.14 3.90 -14.59
CA SER A 123 -17.02 3.12 -15.82
C SER A 123 -17.64 3.90 -16.98
N TYR A 124 -17.15 3.69 -18.21
CA TYR A 124 -17.71 4.32 -19.40
C TYR A 124 -19.25 4.20 -19.48
N SER A 125 -19.78 3.00 -19.21
CA SER A 125 -21.22 2.71 -19.27
C SER A 125 -22.05 3.52 -18.27
N SER A 126 -21.48 3.87 -17.12
CA SER A 126 -22.14 4.66 -16.06
C SER A 126 -22.17 6.18 -16.32
N LEU A 127 -21.45 6.66 -17.33
CA LEU A 127 -21.34 8.09 -17.61
C LEU A 127 -22.62 8.67 -18.25
N PRO A 128 -22.93 9.97 -18.00
CA PRO A 128 -23.94 10.70 -18.76
C PRO A 128 -23.64 10.73 -20.26
N ASP A 129 -24.67 10.89 -21.08
CA ASP A 129 -24.53 10.87 -22.55
C ASP A 129 -23.60 11.97 -23.07
N SER A 130 -23.59 13.15 -22.43
CA SER A 130 -22.65 14.23 -22.77
C SER A 130 -21.20 13.78 -22.61
N ALA A 131 -20.87 13.16 -21.48
CA ALA A 131 -19.56 12.62 -21.16
C ALA A 131 -19.13 11.53 -22.14
N LYS A 132 -20.03 10.57 -22.40
CA LYS A 132 -19.81 9.49 -23.37
C LYS A 132 -19.49 10.02 -24.76
N LYS A 133 -20.30 10.98 -25.24
CA LYS A 133 -20.08 11.62 -26.54
C LYS A 133 -18.69 12.22 -26.65
N ILE A 134 -18.19 12.87 -25.61
CA ILE A 134 -16.85 13.47 -25.72
C ILE A 134 -15.76 12.40 -25.78
N ILE A 135 -15.87 11.34 -24.97
CA ILE A 135 -14.91 10.23 -25.03
C ILE A 135 -14.94 9.57 -26.43
N ASP A 136 -16.13 9.29 -26.96
CA ASP A 136 -16.33 8.76 -28.32
C ASP A 136 -15.73 9.67 -29.41
N ASP A 137 -15.89 10.99 -29.28
CA ASP A 137 -15.31 11.98 -30.21
C ASP A 137 -13.77 11.97 -30.20
N TYR A 138 -13.13 11.58 -29.09
CA TYR A 138 -11.69 11.40 -29.03
C TYR A 138 -11.26 10.02 -29.54
N LEU A 139 -11.93 8.96 -29.10
CA LEU A 139 -11.62 7.59 -29.51
C LEU A 139 -11.78 7.38 -31.02
N SER A 140 -12.77 8.00 -31.65
CA SER A 140 -12.98 7.95 -33.11
C SER A 140 -11.81 8.50 -33.94
N LYS A 141 -10.89 9.24 -33.32
CA LYS A 141 -9.69 9.81 -33.97
C LYS A 141 -8.42 9.00 -33.69
N ILE A 142 -8.50 7.98 -32.82
CA ILE A 142 -7.37 7.13 -32.44
C ILE A 142 -7.38 5.90 -33.34
N THR A 143 -6.22 5.55 -33.89
CA THR A 143 -6.05 4.30 -34.63
C THR A 143 -6.00 3.16 -33.61
N ASN A 144 -6.89 2.18 -33.74
CA ASN A 144 -7.09 1.10 -32.76
C ASN A 144 -7.42 1.65 -31.35
N PRO A 145 -8.62 2.20 -31.15
CA PRO A 145 -9.00 2.75 -29.85
C PRO A 145 -9.16 1.64 -28.80
N LEU A 146 -8.97 1.98 -27.53
CA LEU A 146 -9.28 1.10 -26.42
C LEU A 146 -10.73 0.59 -26.44
N ASN A 147 -10.95 -0.56 -25.83
CA ASN A 147 -12.29 -1.06 -25.56
C ASN A 147 -12.93 -0.26 -24.42
N LYS A 148 -14.11 0.31 -24.67
CA LYS A 148 -14.81 1.20 -23.74
C LYS A 148 -15.33 0.46 -22.51
N ASP A 149 -15.64 -0.84 -22.63
CA ASP A 149 -16.12 -1.64 -21.51
C ASP A 149 -15.03 -1.84 -20.44
N ASP A 150 -13.76 -1.76 -20.84
CA ASP A 150 -12.61 -1.90 -19.95
C ASP A 150 -12.16 -0.55 -19.37
N PHE A 151 -12.73 0.58 -19.85
CA PHE A 151 -12.31 1.94 -19.50
C PHE A 151 -13.12 2.56 -18.36
N LEU A 152 -12.40 3.20 -17.43
CA LEU A 152 -12.98 4.00 -16.36
C LEU A 152 -12.21 5.29 -16.09
N ILE A 153 -12.92 6.27 -15.54
CA ILE A 153 -12.34 7.50 -15.00
C ILE A 153 -12.42 7.44 -13.48
N GLN A 154 -11.28 7.62 -12.82
CA GLN A 154 -11.16 7.71 -11.37
C GLN A 154 -10.74 9.13 -10.96
N VAL A 155 -11.47 9.70 -10.02
CA VAL A 155 -11.11 10.99 -9.41
C VAL A 155 -10.57 10.74 -8.02
N LEU A 156 -9.31 11.13 -7.81
CA LEU A 156 -8.61 11.12 -6.53
C LEU A 156 -8.35 12.57 -6.11
N PRO A 157 -9.17 13.15 -5.21
CA PRO A 157 -8.94 14.50 -4.70
C PRO A 157 -7.52 14.65 -4.13
N PHE A 158 -6.77 15.60 -4.69
CA PHE A 158 -5.36 15.82 -4.36
C PHE A 158 -4.97 17.24 -4.78
N GLU A 159 -5.00 18.20 -3.86
CA GLU A 159 -4.74 19.62 -4.14
C GLU A 159 -4.18 20.31 -2.90
N THR A 160 -3.74 21.56 -3.04
CA THR A 160 -3.28 22.47 -1.98
C THR A 160 -1.87 22.17 -1.46
N ASP A 161 -1.27 23.13 -0.78
CA ASP A 161 0.03 22.97 -0.10
C ASP A 161 -0.10 22.47 1.35
N ASP A 162 -1.32 22.33 1.87
CA ASP A 162 -1.57 21.69 3.16
C ASP A 162 -1.53 20.16 2.98
N GLU A 163 -0.52 19.51 3.54
CA GLU A 163 -0.36 18.06 3.43
C GLU A 163 -1.58 17.27 3.98
N ASN A 164 -2.21 17.75 5.06
CA ASN A 164 -3.35 17.04 5.64
C ASN A 164 -4.55 17.05 4.69
N GLU A 165 -4.75 18.14 3.95
CA GLU A 165 -5.82 18.24 2.96
C GLU A 165 -5.44 17.54 1.64
N ARG A 166 -4.19 17.72 1.17
CA ARG A 166 -3.69 17.10 -0.07
C ARG A 166 -3.78 15.59 -0.03
N TYR A 167 -3.29 14.98 1.04
CA TYR A 167 -3.21 13.52 1.18
C TYR A 167 -4.43 12.92 1.89
N LYS A 168 -5.45 13.72 2.25
CA LYS A 168 -6.58 13.28 3.09
C LYS A 168 -7.23 11.99 2.63
N VAL A 169 -7.56 11.90 1.33
CA VAL A 169 -8.22 10.73 0.74
C VAL A 169 -7.28 9.53 0.74
N VAL A 170 -6.00 9.73 0.41
CA VAL A 170 -4.99 8.67 0.43
C VAL A 170 -4.82 8.13 1.86
N TYR A 171 -4.65 9.00 2.84
CA TYR A 171 -4.58 8.63 4.26
C TYR A 171 -5.83 7.89 4.71
N GLN A 172 -7.02 8.32 4.28
CA GLN A 172 -8.27 7.63 4.58
C GLN A 172 -8.24 6.20 4.04
N LYS A 173 -7.83 5.98 2.78
CA LYS A 173 -7.72 4.63 2.19
C LYS A 173 -6.71 3.75 2.91
N VAL A 174 -5.54 4.29 3.25
CA VAL A 174 -4.54 3.57 4.04
C VAL A 174 -5.12 3.19 5.41
N ASN A 175 -5.75 4.13 6.11
CA ASN A 175 -6.35 3.89 7.41
C ASN A 175 -7.50 2.89 7.36
N GLU A 176 -8.38 2.95 6.36
CA GLU A 176 -9.44 1.95 6.13
C GLU A 176 -8.85 0.55 5.94
N PHE A 177 -7.73 0.45 5.23
CA PHE A 177 -7.01 -0.80 5.02
C PHE A 177 -6.32 -1.32 6.30
N VAL A 178 -5.69 -0.44 7.10
CA VAL A 178 -4.82 -0.86 8.22
C VAL A 178 -5.40 -0.72 9.62
N ASN A 179 -6.47 0.05 9.81
CA ASN A 179 -7.00 0.36 11.15
C ASN A 179 -7.30 -0.86 12.01
N PRO A 180 -7.70 -2.04 11.49
CA PRO A 180 -7.87 -3.23 12.31
C PRO A 180 -6.56 -3.73 12.97
N ILE A 181 -5.39 -3.28 12.50
CA ILE A 181 -4.08 -3.92 12.71
C ILE A 181 -3.05 -2.92 13.27
N LEU A 182 -3.02 -1.69 12.77
CA LEU A 182 -1.92 -0.77 13.04
C LEU A 182 -2.18 0.31 14.09
N ASN A 183 -3.40 0.40 14.66
CA ASN A 183 -3.76 1.32 15.75
C ASN A 183 -3.25 2.77 15.51
N GLY A 184 -3.50 3.35 14.34
CA GLY A 184 -3.13 4.73 14.02
C GLY A 184 -1.75 4.94 13.39
N ARG A 185 -0.97 3.88 13.13
CA ARG A 185 0.32 3.97 12.40
C ARG A 185 0.18 3.98 10.87
N GLY A 186 -0.99 4.34 10.33
CA GLY A 186 -1.21 4.38 8.87
C GLY A 186 -0.31 5.37 8.14
N LYS A 187 0.04 6.50 8.78
CA LYS A 187 0.95 7.49 8.19
C LYS A 187 2.38 6.96 7.99
N GLU A 188 2.87 6.17 8.93
CA GLU A 188 4.18 5.53 8.82
C GLU A 188 4.20 4.52 7.66
N LEU A 189 3.16 3.70 7.53
CA LEU A 189 3.04 2.77 6.41
C LEU A 189 2.92 3.48 5.06
N LEU A 190 2.16 4.59 5.00
CA LEU A 190 2.04 5.39 3.77
C LEU A 190 3.42 5.88 3.30
N ASN A 191 4.26 6.39 4.21
CA ASN A 191 5.60 6.85 3.87
C ASN A 191 6.46 5.72 3.31
N ILE A 192 6.43 4.53 3.93
CA ILE A 192 7.18 3.36 3.45
C ILE A 192 6.73 2.96 2.05
N TRP A 193 5.43 2.92 1.79
CA TRP A 193 4.89 2.61 0.47
C TRP A 193 5.23 3.68 -0.56
N PHE A 194 5.13 4.96 -0.19
CA PHE A 194 5.53 6.07 -1.05
C PHE A 194 6.98 5.92 -1.49
N GLU A 195 7.91 5.73 -0.55
CA GLU A 195 9.33 5.56 -0.85
C GLU A 195 9.59 4.32 -1.72
N SER A 196 8.93 3.19 -1.41
CA SER A 196 9.10 1.93 -2.15
C SER A 196 8.61 2.03 -3.60
N ILE A 197 7.45 2.68 -3.80
CA ILE A 197 6.85 2.86 -5.14
C ILE A 197 7.63 3.91 -5.94
N PHE A 198 8.07 4.99 -5.29
CA PHE A 198 8.92 5.99 -5.93
C PHE A 198 10.27 5.40 -6.36
N ASP A 199 10.93 4.62 -5.49
CA ASP A 199 12.17 3.93 -5.84
C ASP A 199 11.95 2.93 -6.99
N ASN A 200 10.81 2.22 -7.00
CA ASN A 200 10.43 1.34 -8.09
C ASN A 200 10.36 2.10 -9.43
N GLY A 201 9.63 3.21 -9.51
CA GLY A 201 9.52 4.00 -10.73
C GLY A 201 10.81 4.69 -11.16
N SER A 202 11.74 4.93 -10.23
CA SER A 202 13.06 5.49 -10.54
C SER A 202 14.00 4.52 -11.28
N LYS A 203 13.70 3.21 -11.27
CA LYS A 203 14.54 2.21 -11.94
C LYS A 203 14.35 2.27 -13.45
N LYS A 204 15.47 2.25 -14.19
CA LYS A 204 15.48 2.24 -15.66
C LYS A 204 14.99 0.93 -16.28
N ASP A 205 15.17 -0.17 -15.57
CA ASP A 205 14.72 -1.49 -16.00
C ASP A 205 13.27 -1.69 -15.58
N SER A 206 12.37 -1.71 -16.57
CA SER A 206 10.92 -1.85 -16.39
C SER A 206 10.51 -3.23 -15.85
N SER A 207 11.40 -4.24 -15.94
CA SER A 207 11.17 -5.57 -15.37
C SER A 207 11.30 -5.60 -13.83
N ILE A 208 11.89 -4.55 -13.24
CA ILE A 208 11.95 -4.41 -11.79
C ILE A 208 10.59 -3.95 -11.29
N VAL A 209 9.85 -4.88 -10.69
CA VAL A 209 8.51 -4.67 -10.14
C VAL A 209 8.52 -4.70 -8.60
N LEU A 210 7.56 -4.01 -7.99
CA LEU A 210 7.29 -4.09 -6.56
C LEU A 210 6.30 -5.23 -6.30
N SER A 211 6.79 -6.36 -5.77
CA SER A 211 5.95 -7.52 -5.47
C SER A 211 4.96 -7.27 -4.33
N LYS A 212 3.82 -7.98 -4.32
CA LYS A 212 2.87 -7.98 -3.20
C LYS A 212 3.55 -8.30 -1.87
N LYS A 213 4.49 -9.26 -1.86
CA LYS A 213 5.23 -9.61 -0.64
C LYS A 213 6.00 -8.40 -0.09
N ALA A 214 6.67 -7.64 -0.95
CA ALA A 214 7.38 -6.42 -0.55
C ALA A 214 6.43 -5.32 -0.05
N ILE A 215 5.21 -5.22 -0.62
CA ILE A 215 4.18 -4.28 -0.18
C ILE A 215 3.61 -4.66 1.19
N VAL A 216 3.33 -5.94 1.43
CA VAL A 216 2.69 -6.42 2.66
C VAL A 216 3.68 -6.55 3.81
N TRP A 217 4.97 -6.74 3.53
CA TRP A 217 5.99 -6.94 4.56
C TRP A 217 6.09 -5.77 5.57
N PRO A 218 6.15 -4.49 5.17
CA PRO A 218 6.10 -3.37 6.09
C PRO A 218 4.88 -3.38 7.04
N LEU A 219 3.71 -3.80 6.55
CA LEU A 219 2.52 -3.93 7.39
C LEU A 219 2.71 -5.01 8.47
N ILE A 220 3.34 -6.14 8.14
CA ILE A 220 3.69 -7.17 9.11
C ILE A 220 4.65 -6.61 10.15
N VAL A 221 5.75 -5.99 9.73
CA VAL A 221 6.76 -5.39 10.63
C VAL A 221 6.12 -4.39 11.60
N LEU A 222 5.29 -3.47 11.10
CA LEU A 222 4.61 -2.48 11.93
C LEU A 222 3.57 -3.10 12.87
N ALA A 223 2.92 -4.20 12.45
CA ALA A 223 1.95 -4.93 13.27
C ALA A 223 2.64 -5.72 14.38
N THR A 224 3.82 -6.29 14.12
CA THR A 224 4.58 -7.14 15.05
C THR A 224 5.54 -6.38 15.95
N ASP A 225 5.63 -5.05 15.80
CA ASP A 225 6.56 -4.20 16.54
C ASP A 225 6.47 -4.41 18.07
N VAL A 226 7.59 -4.83 18.65
CA VAL A 226 7.73 -5.10 20.08
C VAL A 226 7.35 -3.90 20.96
N GLN A 227 7.55 -2.67 20.47
CA GLN A 227 7.23 -1.45 21.22
C GLN A 227 5.75 -1.36 21.60
N LYS A 228 4.86 -1.96 20.80
CA LYS A 228 3.42 -2.02 21.09
C LYS A 228 3.06 -2.97 22.24
N SER A 229 3.96 -3.90 22.55
CA SER A 229 3.70 -5.00 23.48
C SER A 229 4.40 -4.85 24.82
N ILE A 230 5.22 -3.81 25.03
CA ILE A 230 6.04 -3.64 26.25
C ILE A 230 5.19 -3.71 27.52
N SER A 231 4.15 -2.86 27.62
CA SER A 231 3.28 -2.83 28.80
C SER A 231 2.64 -4.19 29.08
N LYS A 232 2.19 -4.88 28.02
CA LYS A 232 1.60 -6.22 28.12
C LYS A 232 2.63 -7.28 28.51
N ILE A 233 3.87 -7.19 28.03
CA ILE A 233 4.98 -8.09 28.38
C ILE A 233 5.33 -7.92 29.87
N VAL A 234 5.49 -6.68 30.32
CA VAL A 234 5.76 -6.32 31.72
C VAL A 234 4.68 -6.91 32.63
N GLU A 235 3.40 -6.70 32.28
CA GLU A 235 2.27 -7.24 33.03
C GLU A 235 2.25 -8.77 33.03
N VAL A 236 2.37 -9.41 31.86
CA VAL A 236 2.23 -10.86 31.71
C VAL A 236 3.34 -11.64 32.39
N PHE A 237 4.57 -11.13 32.36
CA PHE A 237 5.73 -11.79 32.95
C PHE A 237 6.09 -11.27 34.34
N GLU A 238 5.34 -10.29 34.88
CA GLU A 238 5.58 -9.68 36.19
C GLU A 238 7.03 -9.15 36.33
N LEU A 239 7.54 -8.52 35.27
CA LEU A 239 8.92 -8.03 35.20
C LEU A 239 9.01 -6.54 35.55
N ASP A 240 10.21 -6.08 35.89
CA ASP A 240 10.49 -4.64 36.00
C ASP A 240 10.50 -3.98 34.62
N ASP A 241 9.81 -2.85 34.49
CA ASP A 241 9.71 -2.11 33.23
C ASP A 241 11.08 -1.63 32.74
N GLY A 242 11.96 -1.18 33.65
CA GLY A 242 13.33 -0.78 33.31
C GLY A 242 14.13 -1.93 32.72
N GLN A 243 14.05 -3.11 33.34
CA GLN A 243 14.71 -4.33 32.83
C GLN A 243 14.21 -4.74 31.44
N VAL A 244 12.89 -4.74 31.22
CA VAL A 244 12.31 -5.09 29.91
C VAL A 244 12.74 -4.10 28.84
N ASN A 245 12.70 -2.80 29.14
CA ASN A 245 13.13 -1.77 28.21
C ASN A 245 14.63 -1.88 27.86
N ASP A 246 15.48 -2.17 28.85
CA ASP A 246 16.92 -2.34 28.62
C ASP A 246 17.21 -3.56 27.74
N VAL A 247 16.54 -4.70 27.98
CA VAL A 247 16.64 -5.90 27.14
C VAL A 247 16.19 -5.60 25.70
N ILE A 248 15.02 -4.99 25.52
CA ILE A 248 14.50 -4.69 24.18
C ILE A 248 15.41 -3.72 23.45
N ARG A 249 15.93 -2.68 24.12
CA ARG A 249 16.85 -1.71 23.51
C ARG A 249 18.17 -2.37 23.11
N LYS A 250 18.73 -3.22 23.96
CA LYS A 250 20.03 -3.88 23.73
C LYS A 250 19.96 -4.96 22.65
N TYR A 251 18.86 -5.69 22.57
CA TYR A 251 18.70 -6.83 21.67
C TYR A 251 17.65 -6.63 20.57
N LYS A 252 17.32 -5.38 20.24
CA LYS A 252 16.31 -5.04 19.23
C LYS A 252 16.52 -5.81 17.93
N ASP A 253 17.74 -5.78 17.39
CA ASP A 253 18.07 -6.43 16.12
C ASP A 253 17.86 -7.95 16.19
N LEU A 254 18.16 -8.58 17.32
CA LEU A 254 17.96 -10.03 17.51
C LEU A 254 16.47 -10.37 17.66
N ILE A 255 15.69 -9.52 18.34
CA ILE A 255 14.23 -9.67 18.45
C ILE A 255 13.60 -9.59 17.05
N ASP A 256 13.92 -8.53 16.31
CA ASP A 256 13.39 -8.27 14.98
C ASP A 256 13.81 -9.42 14.03
N TYR A 257 15.09 -9.77 13.98
CA TYR A 257 15.61 -10.89 13.19
C TYR A 257 14.92 -12.23 13.52
N SER A 258 14.70 -12.52 14.80
CA SER A 258 14.06 -13.77 15.22
C SER A 258 12.59 -13.82 14.80
N CYS A 259 11.87 -12.71 14.88
CA CYS A 259 10.47 -12.63 14.46
C CYS A 259 10.31 -12.74 12.93
N GLU A 260 11.31 -12.30 12.17
CA GLU A 260 11.30 -12.31 10.70
C GLU A 260 11.82 -13.63 10.09
N ARG A 261 12.64 -14.41 10.81
CA ARG A 261 13.23 -15.65 10.30
C ARG A 261 12.19 -16.77 10.18
N TYR A 262 11.78 -17.06 8.94
CA TYR A 262 10.75 -18.06 8.61
C TYR A 262 10.93 -19.42 9.31
N GLU A 263 12.13 -20.01 9.27
CA GLU A 263 12.41 -21.31 9.90
C GLU A 263 12.20 -21.27 11.42
N PHE A 264 12.69 -20.21 12.06
CA PHE A 264 12.60 -20.06 13.51
C PHE A 264 11.15 -19.83 13.94
N THR A 265 10.46 -18.87 13.30
CA THR A 265 9.05 -18.57 13.55
C THR A 265 8.16 -19.79 13.32
N THR A 266 8.40 -20.56 12.25
CA THR A 266 7.61 -21.77 11.96
C THR A 266 7.81 -22.83 13.04
N LYS A 267 9.05 -23.02 13.52
CA LYS A 267 9.34 -23.95 14.61
C LYS A 267 8.63 -23.54 15.90
N VAL A 268 8.74 -22.27 16.30
CA VAL A 268 8.07 -21.72 17.49
C VAL A 268 6.56 -21.93 17.41
N LEU A 269 5.95 -21.61 16.27
CA LEU A 269 4.50 -21.78 16.09
C LEU A 269 4.07 -23.25 16.10
N SER A 270 4.87 -24.16 15.54
CA SER A 270 4.60 -25.60 15.61
C SER A 270 4.62 -26.10 17.06
N ASP A 271 5.68 -25.79 17.81
CA ASP A 271 5.80 -26.17 19.22
C ASP A 271 4.65 -25.57 20.06
N PHE A 272 4.25 -24.32 19.76
CA PHE A 272 3.12 -23.68 20.43
C PHE A 272 1.78 -24.36 20.13
N ILE A 273 1.54 -24.79 18.88
CA ILE A 273 0.30 -25.50 18.51
C ILE A 273 0.20 -26.82 19.29
N ASP A 274 1.29 -27.57 19.39
CA ASP A 274 1.32 -28.82 20.14
C ASP A 274 1.19 -28.59 21.65
N PHE A 275 1.80 -27.53 22.18
CA PHE A 275 1.60 -27.12 23.57
C PHE A 275 0.14 -26.74 23.86
N LYS A 276 -0.48 -25.93 22.99
CA LYS A 276 -1.86 -25.44 23.16
C LYS A 276 -2.90 -26.56 23.07
N ARG A 277 -2.68 -27.60 22.27
CA ARG A 277 -3.60 -28.77 22.20
C ARG A 277 -3.82 -29.42 23.57
N ASN A 278 -2.85 -29.28 24.46
CA ASN A 278 -2.87 -29.86 25.80
C ASN A 278 -3.16 -28.83 26.91
N ASN A 279 -3.36 -27.54 26.57
CA ASN A 279 -3.52 -26.44 27.53
C ASN A 279 -4.53 -25.39 27.01
N HIS A 280 -5.65 -25.21 27.73
CA HIS A 280 -6.74 -24.33 27.32
C HIS A 280 -6.88 -23.05 28.17
N GLU A 281 -5.88 -22.74 28.99
CA GLU A 281 -5.93 -21.59 29.88
C GLU A 281 -5.71 -20.26 29.15
N THR A 282 -6.21 -19.18 29.72
CA THR A 282 -6.02 -17.81 29.21
C THR A 282 -4.55 -17.38 29.23
N THR A 283 -3.71 -18.04 30.02
CA THR A 283 -2.27 -17.80 30.18
C THR A 283 -1.40 -18.60 29.22
N VAL A 284 -2.00 -19.39 28.30
CA VAL A 284 -1.27 -20.36 27.45
C VAL A 284 -0.07 -19.78 26.69
N CYS A 285 -0.12 -18.51 26.25
CA CYS A 285 1.02 -17.87 25.57
C CYS A 285 2.19 -17.60 26.53
N ARG A 286 1.91 -17.17 27.76
CA ARG A 286 2.91 -16.96 28.81
C ARG A 286 3.53 -18.30 29.22
N ASP A 287 2.68 -19.29 29.45
CA ASP A 287 3.12 -20.59 29.96
C ASP A 287 3.96 -21.33 28.92
N PHE A 288 3.61 -21.19 27.63
CA PHE A 288 4.47 -21.64 26.54
C PHE A 288 5.86 -20.99 26.60
N ALA A 289 5.93 -19.65 26.65
CA ALA A 289 7.19 -18.92 26.68
C ALA A 289 8.06 -19.32 27.90
N ASN A 290 7.45 -19.52 29.07
CA ASN A 290 8.13 -20.00 30.26
C ASN A 290 8.65 -21.44 30.10
N ASN A 291 7.80 -22.36 29.64
CA ASN A 291 8.14 -23.79 29.56
C ASN A 291 9.17 -24.11 28.48
N TYR A 292 9.20 -23.33 27.40
CA TYR A 292 10.11 -23.54 26.27
C TYR A 292 11.35 -22.65 26.30
N CYS A 293 11.51 -21.76 27.29
CA CYS A 293 12.63 -20.82 27.39
C CYS A 293 14.00 -21.53 27.31
N ALA A 294 14.24 -22.54 28.15
CA ALA A 294 15.51 -23.26 28.19
C ALA A 294 15.87 -23.97 26.88
N GLN A 295 14.86 -24.47 26.15
CA GLN A 295 15.05 -25.05 24.83
C GLN A 295 15.48 -23.98 23.82
N TYR A 296 14.79 -22.84 23.80
CA TYR A 296 15.00 -21.81 22.79
C TYR A 296 16.21 -20.93 23.06
N LEU A 297 16.69 -20.82 24.30
CA LEU A 297 18.03 -20.30 24.61
C LEU A 297 19.10 -21.03 23.79
N ARG A 298 19.04 -22.37 23.75
CA ARG A 298 19.98 -23.19 22.98
C ARG A 298 19.81 -22.98 21.47
N VAL A 299 18.57 -22.85 20.99
CA VAL A 299 18.29 -22.59 19.56
C VAL A 299 18.85 -21.23 19.13
N LEU A 300 18.79 -20.23 20.01
CA LEU A 300 19.33 -18.89 19.80
C LEU A 300 20.83 -18.79 20.11
N ASN A 301 21.48 -19.87 20.54
CA ASN A 301 22.88 -19.89 21.00
C ASN A 301 23.17 -18.86 22.10
N LEU A 302 22.24 -18.68 23.04
CA LEU A 302 22.36 -17.77 24.17
C LEU A 302 22.75 -18.52 25.45
N GLU A 303 23.54 -17.85 26.28
CA GLU A 303 23.88 -18.34 27.62
C GLU A 303 22.66 -18.29 28.55
N ASP A 304 22.60 -19.23 29.50
CA ASP A 304 21.54 -19.27 30.50
C ASP A 304 21.82 -18.25 31.62
N ASN A 305 21.33 -17.03 31.43
CA ASN A 305 21.35 -15.96 32.40
C ASN A 305 20.01 -15.20 32.40
N GLU A 306 19.77 -14.41 33.44
CA GLU A 306 18.49 -13.69 33.63
C GLU A 306 18.09 -12.85 32.41
N GLU A 307 19.04 -12.09 31.85
CA GLU A 307 18.81 -11.20 30.71
C GLU A 307 18.39 -11.97 29.46
N ASN A 308 19.10 -13.05 29.12
CA ASN A 308 18.80 -13.90 27.97
C ASN A 308 17.51 -14.71 28.16
N ASN A 309 17.16 -15.06 29.40
CA ASN A 309 15.87 -15.68 29.72
C ASN A 309 14.72 -14.70 29.44
N ILE A 310 14.84 -13.44 29.86
CA ILE A 310 13.85 -12.39 29.56
C ILE A 310 13.73 -12.20 28.05
N LEU A 311 14.85 -12.04 27.35
CA LEU A 311 14.90 -11.89 25.89
C LEU A 311 14.19 -13.05 25.17
N THR A 312 14.52 -14.29 25.55
CA THR A 312 13.95 -15.49 24.91
C THR A 312 12.43 -15.57 25.13
N LYS A 313 11.97 -15.28 26.35
CA LYS A 313 10.53 -15.22 26.65
C LYS A 313 9.82 -14.15 25.83
N ILE A 314 10.42 -12.97 25.67
CA ILE A 314 9.89 -11.88 24.82
C ILE A 314 9.74 -12.36 23.39
N ILE A 315 10.79 -12.93 22.79
CA ILE A 315 10.78 -13.42 21.40
C ILE A 315 9.68 -14.47 21.20
N LEU A 316 9.62 -15.48 22.07
CA LEU A 316 8.61 -16.55 21.98
C LEU A 316 7.20 -15.98 22.12
N TYR A 317 6.99 -15.09 23.09
CA TYR A 317 5.69 -14.48 23.34
C TYR A 317 5.22 -13.62 22.17
N LEU A 318 6.10 -12.81 21.58
CA LEU A 318 5.79 -11.96 20.43
C LEU A 318 5.40 -12.79 19.21
N ILE A 319 6.19 -13.81 18.86
CA ILE A 319 5.89 -14.71 17.74
C ILE A 319 4.51 -15.33 17.91
N VAL A 320 4.23 -15.82 19.11
CA VAL A 320 2.97 -16.46 19.42
C VAL A 320 1.84 -15.45 19.39
N VAL A 321 1.90 -14.33 20.11
CA VAL A 321 0.80 -13.35 20.16
C VAL A 321 0.50 -12.73 18.80
N ASN A 322 1.53 -12.37 18.03
CA ASN A 322 1.35 -11.67 16.76
C ASN A 322 0.87 -12.60 15.63
N ARG A 323 0.86 -13.93 15.83
CA ARG A 323 0.42 -14.90 14.81
C ARG A 323 -0.94 -14.58 14.20
N TYR A 324 -1.89 -14.10 15.02
CA TYR A 324 -3.23 -13.78 14.56
C TYR A 324 -3.27 -12.57 13.65
N ASP A 325 -2.46 -11.55 13.95
CA ASP A 325 -2.34 -10.37 13.12
C ASP A 325 -1.64 -10.70 11.80
N VAL A 326 -0.54 -11.46 11.85
CA VAL A 326 0.16 -11.94 10.65
C VAL A 326 -0.76 -12.79 9.77
N ASP A 327 -1.50 -13.74 10.33
CA ASP A 327 -2.45 -14.57 9.58
C ASP A 327 -3.59 -13.74 8.98
N ARG A 328 -4.10 -12.75 9.72
CA ARG A 328 -5.15 -11.85 9.25
C ARG A 328 -4.65 -10.98 8.09
N ILE A 329 -3.42 -10.45 8.19
CA ILE A 329 -2.78 -9.69 7.11
C ILE A 329 -2.63 -10.57 5.86
N LYS A 330 -2.06 -11.77 6.01
CA LYS A 330 -1.84 -12.70 4.89
C LYS A 330 -3.14 -13.08 4.20
N LYS A 331 -4.18 -13.45 4.97
CA LYS A 331 -5.51 -13.74 4.44
C LYS A 331 -6.14 -12.54 3.74
N GLY A 332 -5.99 -11.34 4.31
CA GLY A 332 -6.49 -10.10 3.72
C GLY A 332 -5.84 -9.76 2.38
N ALA A 333 -4.54 -10.03 2.24
CA ALA A 333 -3.76 -9.81 1.03
C ALA A 333 -3.75 -11.00 0.05
N ASN A 334 -4.38 -12.12 0.40
CA ASN A 334 -4.33 -13.37 -0.38
C ASN A 334 -2.88 -13.86 -0.60
N LEU A 335 -2.11 -13.94 0.49
CA LEU A 335 -0.71 -14.40 0.54
C LEU A 335 -0.55 -15.82 1.11
#